data_AF-A0A822GAP4-F1
#
_entry.id   AF-A0A822GAP4-F1
#
_cell.length_a   1.000
_cell.length_b   1.000
_cell.length_c   1.000
_cell.angle_alpha   90.00
_cell.angle_beta   90.00
_cell.angle_gamma   90.00
#
_symmetry.space_group_name_H-M   'P 1'
#
loop_
_entity.id
_entity.type
_entity.pdbx_description
1 polymer ?
#
loop_
_entity_poly.entity_id
_entity_poly.type
_entity_poly.pdbx_seq_one_letter_code
_entity_poly.pdbx_strand_id
1 'polypeptide(L)' 'MIDAAKHFIYIENQFFITIAQDSVVRNQLANVLFRRIERAHNNAEKFRIYVVLPLLPGFDSTNAVRAVLYFIVFNY' A
#
# COMPACT_ATOMS: atom_id res chain seq x y z
N MET A 1 12.28 6.15 6.10
CA MET A 1 12.18 6.63 4.70
C MET A 1 10.74 6.99 4.28
N ILE A 2 9.70 6.27 4.73
CA ILE A 2 8.29 6.64 4.47
C ILE A 2 7.87 7.92 5.21
N ASP A 3 8.18 8.03 6.51
CA ASP A 3 7.80 9.22 7.31
C ASP A 3 8.41 10.53 6.78
N ALA A 4 9.57 10.46 6.11
CA ALA A 4 10.23 11.64 5.55
C ALA A 4 9.69 12.07 4.18
N ALA A 5 8.85 11.25 3.53
CA ALA A 5 8.33 11.55 2.19
C ALA A 5 7.49 12.83 2.20
N LYS A 6 7.68 13.72 1.22
CA LYS A 6 7.00 15.04 1.19
C LYS A 6 5.78 15.08 0.27
N HIS A 7 5.86 14.45 -0.91
CA HIS A 7 4.84 14.63 -1.95
C HIS A 7 4.13 13.34 -2.34
N PHE A 8 4.88 12.27 -2.55
CA PHE A 8 4.30 10.97 -2.85
C PHE A 8 5.22 9.83 -2.45
N ILE A 9 4.64 8.63 -2.41
CA ILE A 9 5.36 7.35 -2.34
C ILE A 9 4.91 6.50 -3.52
N TYR A 10 5.86 5.88 -4.21
CA TYR A 10 5.61 4.91 -5.27
C TYR A 10 6.13 3.55 -4.80
N ILE A 11 5.28 2.53 -4.85
CA ILE A 11 5.60 1.16 -4.47
C ILE A 11 5.26 0.28 -5.66
N GLU A 12 6.26 -0.38 -6.23
CA GLU A 12 6.06 -1.46 -7.18
C GLU A 12 6.56 -2.75 -6.51
N ASN A 13 5.68 -3.73 -6.38
CA ASN A 13 6.04 -4.99 -5.76
C ASN A 13 5.18 -6.12 -6.33
N GLN A 14 5.70 -7.34 -6.31
CA GLN A 14 4.95 -8.53 -6.70
C GLN A 14 3.84 -8.85 -5.68
N PHE A 15 4.02 -8.47 -4.42
CA PHE A 15 3.05 -8.64 -3.34
C PHE A 15 2.91 -7.37 -2.51
N PHE A 16 1.68 -7.11 -2.05
CA PHE A 16 1.39 -6.03 -1.10
C PHE A 16 0.48 -6.55 0.02
N ILE A 17 1.07 -7.33 0.92
CA ILE A 17 0.38 -7.95 2.05
C ILE A 17 0.71 -7.16 3.30
N THR A 18 -0.20 -6.30 3.76
CA THR A 18 0.10 -5.35 4.86
C THR A 18 -0.89 -5.40 6.01
N ILE A 19 -2.10 -5.92 5.80
CA ILE A 19 -3.13 -6.13 6.82
C ILE A 19 -3.71 -7.52 6.59
N ALA A 20 -3.71 -8.36 7.62
CA ALA A 20 -4.49 -9.59 7.65
C ALA A 20 -5.54 -9.49 8.75
N GLN A 21 -6.72 -10.06 8.51
CA GLN A 21 -7.75 -10.22 9.54
C GLN A 21 -7.25 -11.05 10.73
N ASP A 22 -6.27 -11.92 10.49
CA ASP A 22 -5.61 -12.74 11.51
C ASP A 22 -4.19 -12.24 11.84
N SER A 23 -3.70 -12.57 13.04
CA SER A 23 -2.40 -12.16 13.61
C SER A 23 -1.15 -12.72 12.92
N VAL A 24 -1.31 -13.27 11.71
CA VAL A 24 -0.23 -13.91 10.94
C VAL A 24 0.69 -12.88 10.29
N VAL A 25 0.16 -11.71 9.91
CA VAL A 25 0.94 -10.65 9.24
C VAL A 25 1.52 -9.69 10.27
N ARG A 26 2.85 -9.65 10.40
CA ARG A 26 3.58 -8.86 11.41
C ARG A 26 4.27 -7.60 10.89
N ASN A 27 4.15 -7.29 9.59
CA ASN A 27 4.83 -6.12 9.04
C ASN A 27 4.09 -4.83 9.43
N GLN A 28 4.85 -3.74 9.58
CA GLN A 28 4.31 -2.44 9.99
C GLN A 28 4.04 -1.52 8.79
N LEU A 29 4.11 -2.01 7.54
CA LEU A 29 4.06 -1.15 6.36
C LEU A 29 2.76 -0.35 6.31
N ALA A 30 1.61 -1.00 6.55
CA ALA A 30 0.32 -0.32 6.63
C ALA A 30 0.31 0.80 7.68
N ASN A 31 0.81 0.53 8.89
CA ASN A 31 0.84 1.52 9.97
C ASN A 31 1.71 2.73 9.62
N VAL A 32 2.86 2.51 8.99
CA VAL A 32 3.76 3.61 8.60
C VAL A 32 3.14 4.43 7.46
N LEU A 33 2.53 3.79 6.46
CA LEU A 33 1.85 4.49 5.36
C LEU A 33 0.64 5.28 5.88
N PHE A 34 -0.15 4.69 6.79
CA PHE A 34 -1.28 5.34 7.44
C PHE A 34 -0.84 6.60 8.19
N ARG A 35 0.16 6.51 9.08
CA ARG A 35 0.69 7.67 9.81
C ARG A 35 1.16 8.78 8.88
N ARG A 36 1.74 8.44 7.73
CA ARG A 36 2.16 9.44 6.75
C ARG A 36 0.97 10.14 6.07
N ILE A 37 -0.08 9.39 5.73
CA ILE A 37 -1.32 9.95 5.16
C ILE A 37 -2.03 10.83 6.20
N GLU A 38 -2.13 10.37 7.44
CA GLU A 38 -2.71 11.10 8.56
C GLU A 38 -1.98 12.44 8.78
N ARG A 39 -0.63 12.44 8.77
CA ARG A 39 0.14 13.69 8.83
C ARG A 39 -0.16 14.62 7.65
N ALA A 40 -0.27 14.10 6.43
CA ALA A 40 -0.58 14.92 5.26
C ALA A 40 -1.95 15.58 5.41
N HIS A 41 -2.94 14.79 5.82
CA HIS A 41 -4.29 15.26 6.07
C HIS A 41 -4.32 16.36 7.13
N ASN A 42 -3.67 16.14 8.27
CA ASN A 42 -3.61 17.12 9.37
C ASN A 42 -2.92 18.43 8.95
N ASN A 43 -1.97 18.37 8.03
CA ASN A 43 -1.26 19.55 7.51
C ASN A 43 -1.93 20.17 6.26
N ALA A 44 -3.06 19.66 5.80
CA ALA A 44 -3.67 20.01 4.51
C ALA A 44 -2.68 19.92 3.32
N GLU A 45 -1.76 18.96 3.39
CA GLU A 45 -0.78 18.68 2.34
C GLU A 45 -1.35 17.71 1.32
N LYS A 46 -1.21 18.05 0.03
CA LYS A 46 -1.46 17.09 -1.04
C LYS A 46 -0.38 16.01 -1.01
N PHE A 47 -0.76 14.80 -0.61
CA PHE A 47 0.13 13.64 -0.56
C PHE A 47 -0.53 12.42 -1.20
N ARG A 48 0.23 11.65 -1.98
CA ARG A 48 -0.31 10.48 -2.71
C ARG A 48 0.55 9.25 -2.53
N ILE A 49 -0.09 8.08 -2.44
CA ILE A 49 0.61 6.80 -2.44
C ILE A 49 0.14 6.02 -3.66
N TYR A 50 1.09 5.63 -4.49
CA TYR A 50 0.87 4.81 -5.68
C TYR A 50 1.41 3.42 -5.40
N VAL A 51 0.54 2.41 -5.47
CA VAL A 51 0.93 1.01 -5.33
C VAL A 51 0.63 0.32 -6.66
N VAL A 52 1.67 -0.18 -7.30
CA VAL A 52 1.62 -0.94 -8.55
C VAL A 52 1.89 -2.40 -8.22
N LEU A 53 0.92 -3.23 -8.55
CA LEU A 53 0.98 -4.68 -8.41
C LEU A 53 0.81 -5.31 -9.78
N PRO A 54 1.40 -6.49 -10.02
CA PRO A 54 1.13 -7.25 -11.23
C PRO A 54 -0.36 -7.65 -11.28
N LEU A 55 -0.97 -7.54 -12.45
CA LEU A 55 -2.39 -7.88 -12.67
C LEU A 55 -2.69 -9.36 -12.37
N LEU A 56 -1.72 -10.21 -12.67
CA LEU A 56 -1.72 -11.63 -12.34
C LEU A 56 -0.42 -11.91 -11.61
N PRO A 57 -0.45 -12.56 -10.45
CA PRO A 57 0.78 -12.99 -9.83
C PRO A 57 1.38 -14.08 -10.71
N GLY A 58 2.69 -14.02 -10.96
CA GLY A 58 3.42 -14.97 -11.82
C GLY A 58 3.61 -16.35 -11.19
N PHE A 59 2.54 -16.94 -10.65
CA PHE A 59 2.53 -18.30 -10.13
C PHE A 59 1.93 -19.25 -11.16
N ASP A 60 2.60 -20.37 -11.38
CA ASP A 60 2.22 -21.44 -12.34
C ASP A 60 0.99 -22.28 -11.91
N SER A 61 0.01 -21.73 -11.17
CA SER A 61 -1.16 -22.52 -10.76
C SER A 61 -2.47 -21.73 -10.76
N THR A 62 -3.52 -22.39 -11.24
CA THR A 62 -4.90 -21.91 -11.44
C THR A 62 -5.55 -21.34 -10.16
N ASN A 63 -4.95 -21.56 -8.99
CA ASN A 63 -5.43 -21.11 -7.69
C ASN A 63 -4.88 -19.73 -7.25
N ALA A 64 -3.91 -19.15 -7.97
CA ALA A 64 -3.22 -17.92 -7.55
C ALA A 64 -3.90 -16.60 -7.98
N VAL A 65 -4.99 -16.68 -8.76
CA VAL A 65 -5.51 -15.55 -9.56
C VAL A 65 -6.33 -14.50 -8.76
N ARG A 66 -6.51 -14.63 -7.45
CA ARG A 66 -7.33 -13.69 -6.65
C ARG A 66 -6.56 -12.47 -6.09
N ALA A 67 -5.41 -12.08 -6.64
CA ALA A 67 -4.65 -10.93 -6.16
C ALA A 67 -5.12 -9.59 -6.77
N VAL A 68 -6.34 -9.20 -6.38
CA VAL A 68 -6.72 -7.85 -5.94
C VAL A 68 -6.04 -6.63 -6.62
N LEU A 69 -6.79 -5.97 -7.50
CA LEU A 69 -6.56 -4.57 -7.88
C LEU A 69 -7.31 -3.64 -6.89
N TYR A 70 -6.60 -2.99 -5.96
CA TYR A 70 -7.16 -1.86 -5.20
C TYR A 70 -6.34 -0.59 -5.49
N PHE A 71 -6.91 0.33 -6.25
CA PHE A 71 -6.48 1.72 -6.27
C PHE A 71 -7.03 2.41 -5.03
N ILE A 72 -6.19 2.62 -4.01
CA ILE A 72 -6.55 3.50 -2.90
C ILE A 72 -6.05 4.91 -3.24
N VAL A 73 -6.90 5.70 -3.90
CA VAL A 73 -6.67 7.12 -4.10
C VAL A 73 -7.29 7.87 -2.93
N PHE A 74 -6.50 8.21 -1.92
CA PHE A 74 -6.91 9.21 -0.93
C PHE A 74 -6.73 10.59 -1.55
N ASN A 75 -7.84 11.21 -1.97
CA ASN A 75 -7.88 12.65 -2.19
C ASN A 75 -8.41 13.27 -0.89
N TYR A 76 -7.60 14.11 -0.27
CA TYR A 76 -8.09 15.14 0.65
C TYR A 76 -7.88 16.48 -0.02
#